data_AF-A0AA50MUM1-F1
#
_entry.id   AF-A0AA50MUM1-F1
#
_cell.length_a   1.000
_cell.length_b   1.000
_cell.length_c   1.000
_cell.angle_alpha   90.00
_cell.angle_beta   90.00
_cell.angle_gamma   90.00
#
_symmetry.space_group_name_H-M   'P 1'
#
loop_
_entity.id
_entity.type
_entity.pdbx_description
1 polymer ?
#
loop_
_entity_poly.entity_id
_entity_poly.type
_entity_poly.pdbx_seq_one_letter_code
_entity_poly.pdbx_strand_id
1 'polypeptide(L)' 'FNIHDPEKIFEDLREIGHGSFGAVYYARCNLTKEIVAIKKMSMGKQSEEKW' A
#
# COMPACT_ATOMS: atom_id res chain seq x y z
N PHE A 1 14.54 6.71 6.76
CA PHE A 1 13.82 6.28 5.56
C PHE A 1 14.63 5.17 4.92
N ASN A 2 14.05 3.97 4.86
CA ASN A 2 14.75 2.69 4.68
C ASN A 2 15.54 2.64 3.35
N ILE A 3 16.72 2.02 3.40
CA ILE A 3 17.75 1.97 2.35
C ILE A 3 17.36 0.99 1.21
N HIS A 4 16.24 0.28 1.39
CA HIS A 4 15.76 -0.73 0.47
C HIS A 4 14.48 -0.27 -0.23
N ASP A 5 14.51 -0.31 -1.56
CA ASP A 5 13.39 -0.06 -2.44
C ASP A 5 12.21 -0.99 -2.08
N PRO A 6 11.06 -0.45 -1.61
CA PRO A 6 9.90 -1.26 -1.21
C PRO A 6 9.41 -2.20 -2.33
N GLU A 7 9.57 -1.80 -3.60
CA GLU A 7 9.17 -2.62 -4.74
C GLU A 7 10.04 -3.87 -4.91
N LYS A 8 11.23 -3.89 -4.30
CA LYS A 8 12.12 -5.05 -4.27
C LYS A 8 11.93 -5.92 -3.02
N ILE A 9 11.38 -5.35 -1.95
CA ILE A 9 11.14 -6.07 -0.68
C ILE A 9 9.81 -6.81 -0.71
N PHE A 10 8.78 -6.20 -1.30
CA PHE A 10 7.43 -6.73 -1.29
C PHE A 10 7.06 -7.27 -2.67
N GLU A 11 6.63 -8.52 -2.71
CA GLU A 11 6.18 -9.21 -3.91
C GLU A 11 4.73 -9.68 -3.76
N ASP A 12 4.17 -10.21 -4.84
CA ASP A 12 2.78 -10.69 -4.90
C ASP A 12 1.77 -9.60 -4.49
N LEU A 13 1.99 -8.39 -5.00
CA LEU A 13 1.10 -7.25 -4.77
C LEU A 13 -0.26 -7.51 -5.44
N ARG A 14 -1.26 -7.88 -4.64
CA ARG A 14 -2.64 -8.04 -5.08
C ARG A 14 -3.52 -7.04 -4.36
N GLU A 15 -4.25 -6.21 -5.11
CA GLU A 15 -5.23 -5.33 -4.50
C GLU A 15 -6.32 -6.14 -3.80
N ILE A 16 -6.58 -5.81 -2.54
CA ILE A 16 -7.60 -6.47 -1.69
C ILE A 16 -8.68 -5.49 -1.21
N GLY A 17 -8.56 -4.21 -1.55
CA GLY A 17 -9.59 -3.22 -1.27
C GLY A 17 -9.18 -1.81 -1.69
N HIS A 18 -10.17 -0.97 -1.98
CA HIS A 18 -9.95 0.42 -2.38
C HIS A 18 -10.94 1.36 -1.68
N GLY A 19 -10.55 2.61 -1.50
CA GLY A 19 -11.38 3.65 -0.92
C GLY A 19 -10.91 5.04 -1.37
N SER A 20 -11.52 6.10 -0.85
CA SER A 20 -11.23 7.50 -1.21
C SER A 20 -9.75 7.85 -1.11
N PHE A 21 -9.06 7.35 -0.10
CA PHE A 21 -7.65 7.67 0.17
C PHE A 21 -6.64 6.75 -0.54
N GLY A 22 -7.08 5.80 -1.36
CA GLY A 22 -6.23 4.86 -2.09
C GLY A 22 -6.55 3.39 -1.81
N ALA A 23 -5.62 2.49 -2.16
CA ALA A 23 -5.84 1.05 -2.21
C ALA A 23 -4.98 0.28 -1.19
N VAL A 24 -5.49 -0.86 -0.72
CA VAL A 24 -4.80 -1.82 0.15
C VAL A 24 -4.41 -3.03 -0.69
N TYR A 25 -3.18 -3.47 -0.54
CA TYR A 25 -2.62 -4.60 -1.24
C TYR A 25 -2.22 -5.68 -0.23
N TYR A 26 -2.57 -6.93 -0.52
CA TYR A 26 -1.84 -8.07 0.01
C TYR A 26 -0.42 -8.06 -0.55
N ALA A 27 0.57 -8.42 0.26
CA ALA A 27 1.93 -8.64 -0.20
C ALA A 27 2.68 -9.64 0.68
N ARG A 28 3.74 -10.25 0.13
CA ARG A 28 4.71 -11.06 0.87
C ARG A 28 6.02 -10.27 1.05
N CYS A 29 6.52 -10.19 2.28
CA CYS A 29 7.82 -9.62 2.58
C CYS A 29 8.93 -10.63 2.24
N ASN A 30 9.84 -10.29 1.33
CA ASN A 30 10.88 -11.21 0.89
C ASN A 30 11.97 -11.47 1.95
N LEU A 31 12.14 -10.56 2.90
CA LEU A 31 13.14 -10.65 3.96
C LEU A 31 12.67 -11.54 5.13
N THR A 32 11.44 -11.32 5.59
CA THR A 32 10.88 -12.01 6.75
C THR A 32 9.97 -13.18 6.39
N LYS A 33 9.55 -13.27 5.13
CA LYS A 33 8.54 -14.21 4.62
C LYS A 33 7.14 -14.04 5.22
N GLU A 34 6.91 -12.92 5.91
CA GLU A 34 5.60 -12.58 6.46
C GLU A 34 4.64 -12.08 5.39
N ILE A 35 3.35 -12.34 5.62
CA ILE A 35 2.26 -11.78 4.84
C ILE A 35 1.82 -10.47 5.48
N VAL A 36 1.70 -9.42 4.67
CA VAL A 36 1.37 -8.07 5.13
C VAL A 36 0.28 -7.44 4.26
N ALA A 37 -0.39 -6.44 4.83
CA ALA A 37 -1.24 -5.52 4.08
C ALA A 37 -0.51 -4.18 3.89
N ILE A 38 -0.42 -3.71 2.65
CA ILE A 38 0.22 -2.45 2.27
C ILE A 38 -0.84 -1.46 1.80
N LYS A 39 -1.01 -0.35 2.51
CA LYS A 39 -1.87 0.75 2.05
C LYS A 39 -1.06 1.71 1.17
N LYS A 40 -1.36 1.73 -0.13
CA LYS A 40 -0.86 2.78 -1.05
C LYS A 40 -1.83 3.94 -1.02
N MET A 41 -1.40 5.04 -0.41
CA MET A 41 -2.17 6.27 -0.37
C MET A 41 -1.99 7.02 -1.68
N SER A 42 -3.08 7.43 -2.33
CA SER A 42 -3.03 8.37 -3.44
C SER A 42 -3.25 9.78 -2.90
N MET A 43 -2.35 10.71 -3.19
CA MET A 43 -2.58 12.14 -2.95
C MET A 43 -3.56 12.69 -4.01
N GLY A 44 -4.79 12.19 -4.02
CA GLY A 44 -5.90 12.74 -4.79
C GLY A 44 -6.56 13.88 -4.00
N LYS A 45 -6.74 15.03 -4.66
CA LYS A 45 -7.25 16.33 -4.15
C LYS A 45 -8.07 16.24 -2.87
N GLN A 46 -7.65 17.04 -1.88
CA GLN A 46 -8.37 17.38 -0.66
C GLN A 46 -9.88 17.35 -0.93
N SER A 47 -10.55 16.32 -0.43
CA SER A 47 -12.00 16.26 -0.44
C SER A 47 -12.50 17.44 0.38
N GLU A 48 -13.02 18.47 -0.29
CA GLU A 48 -13.90 19.43 0.35
C GLU A 48 -15.15 18.66 0.76
N GLU A 49 -15.11 18.05 1.95
CA GLU A 49 -16.32 17.53 2.59
C GLU A 49 -17.24 18.73 2.84
N LYS A 50 -18.27 18.86 2.01
CA LYS A 50 -19.45 19.68 2.33
C LYS A 50 -20.23 18.95 3.42
N TRP A 51 -20.17 19.54 4.62
CA TRP A 51 -21.10 19.27 5.70
C TRP A 51 -22.54 19.59 5.28
#